data_AF-A0A925WAZ9-F1
#
_entry.id   AF-A0A925WAZ9-F1
#
_cell.length_a   1.000
_cell.length_b   1.000
_cell.length_c   1.000
_cell.angle_alpha   90.00
_cell.angle_beta   90.00
_cell.angle_gamma   90.00
#
_symmetry.space_group_name_H-M   'P 1'
#
loop_
_entity.id
_entity.type
_entity.pdbx_description
1 polymer ?
#
loop_
_entity_poly.entity_id
_entity_poly.type
_entity_poly.pdbx_seq_one_letter_code
_entity_poly.pdbx_strand_id
1 'polypeptide(L)'
;MNRGTRAVNVTLLILLVTVTVSGWLAFAVGAPGPAGWIVGVHGASGLGLLLLVPAKSVIARRGLRRPGRSRKVISSVFAVLVGLSVASGLLHTVGGWEPLLGLLPMQIHVGSAVGAAALLAVHVVMHQRRRRWPALLRRTDLDRRRALLGTGIVAGSAALWFA
;
A
#
# COMPACT_ATOMS: atom_id res chain seq x y z
N MET A 1 12.21 10.92 14.00
CA MET A 1 11.42 10.97 12.75
C MET A 1 10.49 12.17 12.87
N ASN A 2 10.44 13.08 11.89
CA ASN A 2 9.57 14.25 12.02
C ASN A 2 8.09 13.85 11.88
N ARG A 3 7.17 14.68 12.40
CA ARG A 3 5.75 14.37 12.44
C ARG A 3 5.12 14.19 11.04
N GLY A 4 5.59 14.94 10.04
CA GLY A 4 5.13 14.78 8.64
C GLY A 4 5.48 13.43 8.03
N THR A 5 6.72 12.95 8.22
CA THR A 5 7.15 11.62 7.77
C THR A 5 6.35 10.52 8.47
N ARG A 6 6.06 10.73 9.75
CA ARG A 6 5.26 9.80 10.55
C ARG A 6 3.83 9.69 10.02
N ALA A 7 3.19 10.81 9.72
CA ALA A 7 1.85 10.85 9.16
C ALA A 7 1.76 10.09 7.83
N VAL A 8 2.69 10.36 6.88
CA VAL A 8 2.74 9.64 5.60
C VAL A 8 2.90 8.14 5.81
N ASN A 9 3.77 7.71 6.72
CA ASN A 9 3.97 6.28 7.00
C ASN A 9 2.73 5.62 7.64
N VAL A 10 2.02 6.34 8.52
CA VAL A 10 0.77 5.85 9.14
C VAL A 10 -0.33 5.77 8.09
N THR A 11 -0.52 6.79 7.25
CA THR A 11 -1.50 6.77 6.17
C THR A 11 -1.21 5.64 5.19
N LEU A 12 0.06 5.45 4.80
CA LEU A 12 0.46 4.31 3.97
C LEU A 12 0.14 2.98 4.64
N LEU A 13 0.42 2.84 5.94
CA LEU A 13 0.12 1.61 6.66
C LEU A 13 -1.39 1.33 6.69
N ILE A 14 -2.21 2.36 6.97
CA ILE A 14 -3.67 2.23 6.98
C ILE A 14 -4.16 1.82 5.61
N LEU A 15 -3.80 2.54 4.54
CA LEU A 15 -4.22 2.23 3.18
C LEU A 15 -3.75 0.83 2.73
N LEU A 16 -2.54 0.43 3.13
CA LEU A 16 -2.00 -0.88 2.79
C LEU A 16 -2.75 -2.00 3.52
N VAL A 17 -3.09 -1.81 4.79
CA VAL A 17 -3.96 -2.75 5.51
C VAL A 17 -5.34 -2.80 4.86
N THR A 18 -5.93 -1.64 4.56
CA THR A 18 -7.25 -1.54 3.91
C THR A 18 -7.26 -2.28 2.58
N VAL A 19 -6.30 -2.02 1.68
CA VAL A 19 -6.25 -2.64 0.35
C VAL A 19 -6.01 -4.15 0.43
N THR A 20 -5.18 -4.62 1.36
CA THR A 20 -4.94 -6.06 1.56
C THR A 20 -6.18 -6.76 2.09
N VAL A 21 -6.83 -6.20 3.11
CA VAL A 21 -8.04 -6.80 3.70
C VAL A 21 -9.20 -6.77 2.70
N SER A 22 -9.44 -5.64 2.03
CA SER A 22 -10.52 -5.55 1.04
C SER A 22 -10.26 -6.44 -0.18
N GLY A 23 -9.01 -6.58 -0.62
CA GLY A 23 -8.65 -7.49 -1.72
C GLY A 23 -8.89 -8.95 -1.36
N TRP A 24 -8.54 -9.35 -0.13
CA TRP A 24 -8.78 -10.70 0.35
C TRP A 24 -10.28 -11.00 0.50
N LEU A 25 -11.05 -10.05 1.04
CA LEU A 25 -12.50 -10.16 1.13
C LEU A 25 -13.16 -10.24 -0.25
N ALA A 26 -12.75 -9.41 -1.20
CA ALA A 26 -13.26 -9.46 -2.58
C ALA A 26 -12.99 -10.83 -3.23
N PHE A 27 -11.79 -11.37 -3.03
CA PHE A 27 -11.41 -12.69 -3.52
C PHE A 27 -12.21 -13.82 -2.86
N ALA A 28 -12.47 -13.73 -1.55
CA ALA A 28 -13.19 -14.76 -0.80
C ALA A 28 -14.70 -14.76 -1.09
N VAL A 29 -15.31 -13.60 -1.37
CA VAL A 29 -16.76 -13.48 -1.59
C VAL A 29 -17.16 -13.91 -3.01
N GLY A 30 -16.29 -13.77 -4.01
CA GLY A 30 -16.39 -14.46 -5.31
C GLY A 30 -17.58 -14.14 -6.24
N ALA A 31 -18.57 -13.31 -5.89
CA ALA A 31 -19.81 -13.16 -6.67
C ALA A 31 -20.51 -11.77 -6.53
N PRO A 32 -21.38 -11.37 -7.49
CA PRO A 32 -21.81 -9.98 -7.67
C PRO A 32 -22.90 -9.54 -6.68
N GLY A 33 -22.77 -8.32 -6.19
CA GLY A 33 -23.64 -7.69 -5.18
C GLY A 33 -22.80 -6.86 -4.19
N PRO A 34 -22.59 -7.31 -2.93
CA PRO A 34 -21.70 -6.64 -1.96
C PRO A 34 -20.27 -6.43 -2.45
N ALA A 35 -19.83 -7.21 -3.45
CA ALA A 35 -18.51 -7.12 -4.05
C ALA A 35 -18.21 -5.75 -4.67
N GLY A 36 -19.21 -5.02 -5.19
CA GLY A 36 -18.98 -3.73 -5.85
C GLY A 36 -18.40 -2.67 -4.90
N TRP A 37 -18.94 -2.58 -3.68
CA TRP A 37 -18.41 -1.67 -2.65
C TRP A 37 -17.02 -2.10 -2.17
N ILE A 38 -16.80 -3.40 -1.94
CA ILE A 38 -15.50 -3.91 -1.47
C ILE A 38 -14.41 -3.68 -2.52
N VAL A 39 -14.72 -3.94 -3.79
CA VAL A 39 -13.84 -3.65 -4.93
C VAL A 39 -13.60 -2.14 -5.05
N GLY A 40 -14.62 -1.31 -4.82
CA GLY A 40 -14.47 0.15 -4.81
C GLY A 40 -13.52 0.64 -3.72
N VAL A 41 -13.67 0.13 -2.49
CA VAL A 41 -12.76 0.43 -1.38
C VAL A 41 -11.34 -0.05 -1.70
N HIS A 42 -11.19 -1.23 -2.30
CA HIS A 42 -9.90 -1.76 -2.73
C HIS A 42 -9.23 -0.87 -3.78
N GLY A 43 -9.93 -0.57 -4.87
CA GLY A 43 -9.45 0.26 -5.96
C GLY A 43 -9.08 1.67 -5.49
N ALA A 44 -9.98 2.34 -4.76
CA ALA A 44 -9.71 3.65 -4.17
C ALA A 44 -8.49 3.61 -3.22
N SER A 45 -8.38 2.60 -2.35
CA SER A 45 -7.22 2.47 -1.45
C SER A 45 -5.90 2.29 -2.23
N GLY A 46 -5.93 1.49 -3.30
CA GLY A 46 -4.79 1.30 -4.21
C GLY A 46 -4.36 2.62 -4.87
N LEU A 47 -5.31 3.41 -5.36
CA LEU A 47 -5.05 4.74 -5.93
C LEU A 47 -4.48 5.71 -4.88
N GLY A 48 -4.99 5.67 -3.65
CA GLY A 48 -4.45 6.45 -2.54
C GLY A 48 -3.00 6.12 -2.20
N LEU A 49 -2.60 4.84 -2.32
CA LEU A 49 -1.20 4.45 -2.19
C LEU A 49 -0.34 5.09 -3.29
N LEU A 50 -0.82 5.15 -4.53
CA LEU A 50 -0.12 5.80 -5.64
C LEU A 50 0.05 7.30 -5.43
N LEU A 51 -0.99 7.99 -4.96
CA LEU A 51 -0.91 9.41 -4.61
C LEU A 51 0.15 9.71 -3.55
N LEU A 52 0.46 8.74 -2.68
CA LEU A 52 1.49 8.86 -1.65
C LEU A 52 2.90 8.48 -2.10
N VAL A 53 3.07 7.89 -3.29
CA VAL A 53 4.38 7.49 -3.84
C VAL A 53 5.37 8.66 -3.92
N PRO A 54 5.00 9.86 -4.42
CA PRO A 54 5.93 10.99 -4.47
C PRO A 54 6.46 11.39 -3.09
N ALA A 55 5.57 11.52 -2.10
CA ALA A 55 5.95 11.84 -0.73
C ALA A 55 6.83 10.74 -0.12
N LYS A 56 6.48 9.48 -0.33
CA LYS A 56 7.23 8.32 0.18
C LYS A 56 8.60 8.19 -0.48
N SER A 57 8.74 8.54 -1.76
CA SER A 57 10.00 8.47 -2.50
C SER A 57 11.05 9.44 -1.94
N VAL A 58 10.65 10.65 -1.55
CA VAL A 58 11.53 11.64 -0.90
C VAL A 58 12.05 11.11 0.44
N ILE A 59 11.16 10.49 1.23
CA ILE A 59 11.53 9.87 2.52
C ILE A 59 12.45 8.66 2.29
N ALA A 60 12.15 7.81 1.30
CA ALA A 60 12.93 6.62 0.97
C ALA A 60 14.34 6.97 0.52
N ARG A 61 14.51 7.97 -0.35
CA ARG A 61 15.82 8.47 -0.81
C ARG A 61 16.73 8.86 0.35
N ARG A 62 16.20 9.57 1.36
CA ARG A 62 16.96 9.89 2.58
C ARG A 62 17.36 8.64 3.38
N GLY A 63 16.50 7.62 3.38
CA GLY A 63 16.77 6.34 4.03
C GLY A 63 17.80 5.46 3.31
N LEU A 64 17.88 5.53 1.97
CA LEU A 64 18.83 4.76 1.16
C LEU A 64 20.27 5.28 1.27
N ARG A 65 20.45 6.54 1.66
CA ARG A 65 21.76 7.13 1.98
C ARG A 65 22.39 6.56 3.26
N ARG A 66 21.63 5.84 4.09
CA ARG A 66 22.14 5.24 5.33
C ARG A 66 22.85 3.89 5.05
N PRO A 67 23.90 3.54 5.80
CA PRO A 67 24.56 2.25 5.69
C PRO A 67 23.60 1.08 5.96
N GLY A 68 23.83 -0.06 5.29
CA GLY A 68 23.08 -1.31 5.51
C GLY A 68 22.46 -1.90 4.24
N ARG A 69 23.06 -2.96 3.70
CA ARG A 69 22.65 -3.62 2.45
C ARG A 69 21.28 -4.30 2.56
N SER A 70 21.02 -5.01 3.67
CA SER A 70 19.75 -5.73 3.90
C SER A 70 18.52 -4.81 3.82
N ARG A 71 18.60 -3.59 4.37
CA ARG A 71 17.48 -2.63 4.33
C ARG A 71 17.16 -2.15 2.91
N LYS A 72 18.19 -2.00 2.08
CA LYS A 72 18.04 -1.61 0.68
C LYS A 72 17.36 -2.73 -0.10
N VAL A 73 17.82 -3.98 0.08
CA VAL A 73 17.22 -5.16 -0.56
C VAL A 73 15.75 -5.30 -0.20
N ILE A 74 15.39 -5.28 1.09
CA ILE A 74 13.98 -5.39 1.53
C ILE A 74 13.14 -4.27 0.92
N SER A 75 13.64 -3.03 0.91
CA SER A 75 12.92 -1.89 0.33
C SER A 75 12.73 -2.04 -1.18
N SER A 76 13.73 -2.55 -1.90
CA SER A 76 13.65 -2.77 -3.35
C SER A 76 12.69 -3.90 -3.69
N VAL A 77 12.80 -5.05 -3.01
CA VAL A 77 11.88 -6.18 -3.21
C VAL A 77 10.45 -5.76 -2.92
N PHE A 78 10.20 -5.05 -1.82
CA PHE A 78 8.87 -4.54 -1.50
C PHE A 78 8.34 -3.59 -2.58
N ALA A 79 9.17 -2.67 -3.09
CA ALA A 79 8.77 -1.76 -4.15
C ALA A 79 8.44 -2.50 -5.46
N VAL A 80 9.23 -3.52 -5.82
CA VAL A 80 8.97 -4.36 -7.00
C VAL A 80 7.66 -5.11 -6.85
N LEU A 81 7.41 -5.76 -5.71
CA LEU A 81 6.17 -6.49 -5.46
C LEU A 81 4.94 -5.59 -5.53
N VAL A 82 4.99 -4.41 -4.91
CA VAL A 82 3.91 -3.42 -5.00
C VAL A 82 3.74 -2.92 -6.44
N GLY A 83 4.84 -2.66 -7.15
CA GLY A 83 4.79 -2.23 -8.56
C GLY A 83 4.16 -3.27 -9.48
N LEU A 84 4.55 -4.55 -9.33
CA LEU A 84 3.94 -5.65 -10.06
C LEU A 84 2.46 -5.79 -9.74
N SER A 85 2.07 -5.69 -8.46
CA SER A 85 0.67 -5.76 -8.05
C SER A 85 -0.15 -4.65 -8.70
N VAL A 86 0.31 -3.39 -8.62
CA VAL A 86 -0.39 -2.26 -9.25
C VAL A 86 -0.48 -2.44 -10.77
N ALA A 87 0.64 -2.72 -11.44
CA ALA A 87 0.68 -2.81 -12.90
C ALA A 87 -0.24 -3.92 -13.42
N SER A 88 -0.18 -5.10 -12.81
CA SER A 88 -1.03 -6.22 -13.19
C SER A 88 -2.51 -6.02 -12.83
N GLY A 89 -2.81 -5.33 -11.71
CA GLY A 89 -4.18 -4.94 -11.36
C GLY A 89 -4.78 -3.95 -12.36
N LEU A 90 -4.02 -2.93 -12.75
CA LEU A 90 -4.44 -1.98 -13.79
C LEU A 90 -4.65 -2.67 -15.14
N LEU A 91 -3.72 -3.54 -15.54
CA LEU A 91 -3.86 -4.36 -16.76
C LEU A 91 -5.14 -5.19 -16.73
N HIS A 92 -5.45 -5.82 -15.60
CA HIS A 92 -6.69 -6.58 -15.44
C HIS A 92 -7.94 -5.69 -15.60
N THR A 93 -7.93 -4.47 -15.05
CA THR A 93 -9.10 -3.56 -15.15
C THR A 93 -9.36 -3.02 -16.55
N VAL A 94 -8.32 -2.79 -17.37
CA VAL A 94 -8.48 -2.33 -18.76
C VAL A 94 -8.72 -3.49 -19.74
N GLY A 95 -8.96 -4.69 -19.21
CA GLY A 95 -9.28 -5.89 -19.98
C GLY A 95 -8.08 -6.62 -20.54
N GLY A 96 -6.82 -6.30 -20.17
CA GLY A 96 -5.63 -6.96 -20.70
C GLY A 96 -5.67 -8.50 -20.60
N TRP A 97 -5.62 -9.17 -21.75
CA TRP A 97 -6.02 -10.58 -21.93
C TRP A 97 -4.83 -11.52 -22.15
N GLU A 98 -3.66 -11.00 -22.46
CA GLU A 98 -2.51 -11.83 -22.84
C GLU A 98 -1.73 -12.30 -21.60
N PRO A 99 -1.55 -13.62 -21.40
CA PRO A 99 -0.72 -14.15 -20.33
C PRO A 99 0.73 -13.65 -20.44
N LEU A 100 1.26 -13.05 -19.38
CA LEU A 100 2.67 -12.70 -19.29
C LEU A 100 3.43 -13.87 -18.69
N LEU A 101 4.33 -14.52 -19.45
CA LEU A 101 5.06 -15.72 -19.03
C LEU A 101 4.14 -16.90 -18.63
N GLY A 102 2.97 -17.03 -19.26
CA GLY A 102 1.98 -18.06 -18.92
C GLY A 102 1.17 -17.78 -17.65
N LEU A 103 1.32 -16.59 -17.04
CA LEU A 103 0.53 -16.16 -15.89
C LEU A 103 -0.48 -15.09 -16.30
N LEU A 104 -1.70 -15.22 -15.78
CA LEU A 104 -2.75 -14.21 -15.93
C LEU A 104 -2.41 -12.96 -15.10
N PRO A 105 -2.81 -11.75 -15.54
CA PRO A 105 -2.63 -10.53 -14.76
C PRO A 105 -3.15 -10.64 -13.32
N MET A 106 -4.29 -11.31 -13.12
CA MET A 106 -4.84 -11.53 -11.78
C MET A 106 -3.95 -12.42 -10.89
N GLN A 107 -3.29 -13.44 -11.46
CA GLN A 107 -2.35 -14.28 -10.72
C GLN A 107 -1.11 -13.49 -10.30
N ILE A 108 -0.59 -12.65 -11.19
CA ILE A 108 0.53 -11.76 -10.89
C ILE A 108 0.12 -10.75 -9.80
N HIS A 109 -1.08 -10.17 -9.92
CA HIS A 109 -1.61 -9.20 -8.97
C HIS A 109 -1.72 -9.79 -7.56
N VAL A 110 -2.39 -10.94 -7.44
CA VAL A 110 -2.61 -11.62 -6.16
C VAL A 110 -1.29 -12.14 -5.59
N GLY A 111 -0.47 -12.83 -6.39
CA GLY A 111 0.79 -13.40 -5.93
C GLY A 111 1.78 -12.33 -5.42
N SER A 112 1.89 -11.22 -6.15
CA SER A 112 2.74 -10.09 -5.73
C SER A 112 2.18 -9.36 -4.51
N ALA A 113 0.86 -9.21 -4.39
CA ALA A 113 0.20 -8.64 -3.21
C ALA A 113 0.44 -9.48 -1.95
N VAL A 114 0.28 -10.81 -2.05
CA VAL A 114 0.55 -11.75 -0.94
C VAL A 114 2.01 -11.67 -0.52
N GLY A 115 2.94 -11.67 -1.49
CA GLY A 115 4.37 -11.50 -1.22
C GLY A 115 4.68 -10.17 -0.52
N ALA A 116 4.08 -9.07 -0.97
CA ALA A 116 4.26 -7.76 -0.35
C ALA A 116 3.73 -7.72 1.08
N ALA A 117 2.54 -8.29 1.33
CA ALA A 117 1.93 -8.38 2.64
C ALA A 117 2.78 -9.21 3.62
N ALA A 118 3.26 -10.39 3.18
CA ALA A 118 4.15 -11.23 3.97
C ALA A 118 5.47 -10.52 4.30
N LEU A 119 6.10 -9.88 3.32
CA LEU A 119 7.35 -9.15 3.52
C LEU A 119 7.15 -7.97 4.48
N LEU A 120 6.03 -7.25 4.38
CA LEU A 120 5.67 -6.18 5.31
C LEU A 120 5.48 -6.74 6.73
N ALA A 121 4.74 -7.83 6.89
CA ALA A 121 4.48 -8.44 8.19
C ALA A 121 5.80 -8.84 8.86
N VAL A 122 6.67 -9.54 8.14
CA VAL A 122 8.03 -9.89 8.61
C VAL A 122 8.81 -8.62 8.96
N HIS A 123 8.80 -7.61 8.09
CA HIS A 123 9.50 -6.35 8.34
C HIS A 123 9.03 -5.66 9.63
N VAL A 124 7.71 -5.60 9.84
CA VAL A 124 7.10 -4.99 11.03
C VAL A 124 7.46 -5.80 12.28
N VAL A 125 7.30 -7.12 12.28
CA VAL A 125 7.64 -7.98 13.43
C VAL A 125 9.13 -7.89 13.77
N MET A 126 10.01 -7.93 12.77
CA MET A 126 11.45 -7.79 13.01
C MET A 126 11.79 -6.40 13.57
N HIS A 127 11.15 -5.35 13.07
CA HIS A 127 11.38 -3.99 13.53
C HIS A 127 10.85 -3.77 14.96
N GLN A 128 9.70 -4.35 15.30
CA GLN A 128 9.13 -4.37 16.66
C GLN A 128 10.08 -5.03 17.66
N ARG A 129 10.58 -6.24 17.33
CA ARG A 129 11.49 -6.99 18.20
C ARG A 129 12.80 -6.25 18.46
N ARG A 130 13.33 -5.54 17.46
CA ARG A 130 14.62 -4.81 17.57
C ARG A 130 14.52 -3.44 18.21
N ARG A 131 13.36 -2.77 18.14
CA ARG A 131 13.16 -1.42 18.69
C ARG A 131 11.87 -1.43 19.49
N ARG A 132 11.98 -1.55 20.83
CA ARG A 132 10.86 -1.32 21.77
C ARG A 132 10.10 -0.07 21.31
N TRP A 133 8.90 -0.25 20.77
CA TRP A 133 8.22 0.80 20.02
C TRP A 133 7.90 1.99 20.92
N PRO A 134 8.37 3.21 20.63
CA PRO A 134 7.72 4.41 21.16
C PRO A 134 6.37 4.52 20.45
N ALA A 135 5.29 4.27 21.20
CA ALA A 135 3.88 4.30 20.80
C ALA A 135 3.64 4.92 19.41
N LEU A 136 3.36 4.07 18.41
CA LEU A 136 3.11 4.44 17.01
C LEU A 136 1.98 5.45 16.81
N LEU A 137 1.20 5.74 17.86
CA LEU A 137 0.15 6.74 17.91
C LEU A 137 0.24 7.46 19.26
N ARG A 138 1.15 8.43 19.41
CA ARG A 138 0.97 9.42 20.47
C ARG A 138 -0.23 10.27 20.04
N ARG A 139 -1.27 10.34 20.88
CA ARG A 139 -2.50 11.12 20.61
C ARG A 139 -2.21 12.59 20.21
N THR A 140 -1.05 13.10 20.61
CA THR A 140 -0.55 14.45 20.29
C THR A 140 -0.02 14.65 18.86
N ASP A 141 0.01 13.62 17.99
CA ASP A 141 0.51 13.75 16.60
C ASP A 141 -0.58 14.13 15.57
N LEU A 142 -1.85 14.23 15.98
CA LEU A 142 -2.96 14.66 15.13
C LEU A 142 -3.02 16.19 15.03
N ASP A 143 -2.21 16.76 14.14
CA ASP A 143 -2.34 18.18 13.75
C ASP A 143 -3.47 18.34 12.71
N ARG A 144 -4.26 19.43 12.80
CA ARG A 144 -5.39 19.75 11.89
C ARG A 144 -5.01 19.66 10.41
N ARG A 145 -3.82 20.14 10.06
CA ARG A 145 -3.25 20.07 8.69
C ARG A 145 -3.05 18.63 8.19
N ARG A 146 -2.76 17.69 9.09
CA ARG A 146 -2.56 16.27 8.74
C ARG A 146 -3.88 15.53 8.61
N ALA A 147 -4.85 15.87 9.46
CA ALA A 147 -6.21 15.41 9.28
C ALA A 147 -6.72 15.83 7.89
N LEU A 148 -6.51 17.11 7.51
CA LEU A 148 -6.87 17.63 6.18
C LEU A 148 -6.13 16.94 5.02
N LEU A 149 -4.84 16.64 5.17
CA LEU A 149 -4.09 15.87 4.17
C LEU A 149 -4.60 14.43 4.06
N GLY A 150 -4.90 13.79 5.19
CA GLY A 150 -5.47 12.44 5.23
C GLY A 150 -6.84 12.40 4.56
N THR A 151 -7.74 13.33 4.91
CA THR A 151 -9.06 13.46 4.27
C THR A 151 -8.94 13.82 2.81
N GLY A 152 -7.99 14.68 2.43
CA GLY A 152 -7.74 15.03 1.03
C GLY A 152 -7.25 13.84 0.20
N ILE A 153 -6.39 12.98 0.76
CA ILE A 153 -5.96 11.74 0.10
C ILE A 153 -7.15 10.79 -0.05
N VAL A 154 -7.94 10.58 1.01
CA VAL A 154 -9.12 9.70 0.96
C VAL A 154 -10.14 10.22 -0.05
N ALA A 155 -10.45 11.52 -0.03
CA ALA A 155 -11.37 12.15 -0.96
C ALA A 155 -10.87 12.09 -2.42
N GLY A 156 -9.59 12.41 -2.66
CA GLY A 156 -8.98 12.31 -3.99
C GLY A 156 -8.93 10.88 -4.51
N SER A 157 -8.70 9.90 -3.63
CA SER A 157 -8.72 8.48 -3.99
C SER A 157 -10.11 8.00 -4.39
N ALA A 158 -11.14 8.42 -3.64
CA ALA A 158 -12.53 8.12 -3.98
C ALA A 158 -12.93 8.81 -5.29
N ALA A 159 -12.57 10.09 -5.47
CA ALA A 159 -12.85 10.83 -6.69
C ALA A 159 -12.23 10.16 -7.93
N LEU A 160 -10.96 9.73 -7.86
CA LEU A 160 -10.30 9.00 -8.94
C LEU A 160 -10.93 7.64 -9.25
N TRP A 161 -11.58 7.01 -8.27
CA TRP A 161 -12.26 5.74 -8.47
C TRP A 161 -13.61 5.90 -9.18
N PHE A 162 -14.33 7.00 -8.89
CA PHE A 162 -15.65 7.28 -9.46
C PHE A 162 -15.63 8.15 -10.73
N ALA A 163 -14.46 8.66 -11.13
CA ALA A 163 -14.26 9.45 -12.35
C ALA A 163 -14.14 8.55 -13.59
#